data_AF-A0A661AT28-F1
#
_entry.id   AF-A0A661AT28-F1
#
_cell.length_a   1.000
_cell.length_b   1.000
_cell.length_c   1.000
_cell.angle_alpha   90.00
_cell.angle_beta   90.00
_cell.angle_gamma   90.00
#
_symmetry.space_group_name_H-M   'P 1'
#
loop_
_entity.id
_entity.type
_entity.pdbx_description
1 polymer ?
#
loop_
_entity_poly.entity_id
_entity_poly.type
_entity_poly.pdbx_seq_one_letter_code
_entity_poly.pdbx_strand_id
1 'polypeptide(L)'
;ERAKRQVEQKRDVVILLDSITRLARAYNNIAPHSGSILTGGVDASALSKPKRFFGAARNIEEGGSLTIIGTALIETGSKMDEVIFEEFKGTGNAEVVLDRRLSDKRIFPAMDINRSGTRKEELLLEKDTLMRVWLLRKILSELNPLDAMEFLLNKMITTKTNEEFLMTMAE
;
A
#
# COMPACT_ATOMS: atom_id res chain seq x y z
N GLU A 1 -20.28 3.19 5.92
CA GLU A 1 -21.33 4.19 6.20
C GLU A 1 -20.96 5.23 7.25
N ARG A 2 -20.67 4.88 8.52
CA ARG A 2 -20.28 5.88 9.54
C ARG A 2 -19.14 6.81 9.10
N ALA A 3 -18.06 6.26 8.55
CA ALA A 3 -16.92 7.04 8.06
C ALA A 3 -17.33 8.05 6.98
N LYS A 4 -18.19 7.65 6.02
CA LYS A 4 -18.70 8.56 4.98
C LYS A 4 -19.47 9.74 5.58
N ARG A 5 -20.33 9.48 6.58
CA ARG A 5 -21.08 10.54 7.28
C ARG A 5 -20.19 11.50 8.06
N GLN A 6 -19.08 11.01 8.62
CA GLN A 6 -18.09 11.89 9.26
C GLN A 6 -17.36 12.76 8.24
N VAL A 7 -17.04 12.21 7.08
CA VAL A 7 -16.41 12.96 5.98
C VAL A 7 -17.36 14.00 5.39
N GLU A 8 -18.66 13.70 5.26
CA GLU A 8 -19.70 14.69 4.90
C GLU A 8 -19.77 15.86 5.89
N GLN A 9 -19.34 15.65 7.14
CA GLN A 9 -19.19 16.70 8.17
C GLN A 9 -17.79 17.34 8.16
N LYS A 10 -17.06 17.23 7.04
CA LYS A 10 -15.71 17.78 6.83
C LYS A 10 -14.64 17.27 7.80
N ARG A 11 -14.78 16.02 8.28
CA ARG A 11 -13.76 15.38 9.11
C ARG A 11 -12.82 14.54 8.25
N ASP A 12 -11.55 14.52 8.63
CA ASP A 12 -10.57 13.58 8.11
C ASP A 12 -10.67 12.27 8.86
N VAL A 13 -10.93 11.19 8.14
CA VAL A 13 -11.18 9.86 8.71
C VAL A 13 -10.19 8.87 8.12
N VAL A 14 -9.51 8.14 9.00
CA VAL A 14 -8.60 7.05 8.63
C VAL A 14 -9.20 5.72 9.07
N ILE A 15 -9.24 4.75 8.15
CA ILE A 15 -9.60 3.36 8.43
C ILE A 15 -8.36 2.50 8.23
N LEU A 16 -7.94 1.79 9.28
CA LEU A 16 -6.95 0.73 9.21
C LEU A 16 -7.70 -0.61 9.11
N LEU A 17 -7.57 -1.29 7.98
CA LEU A 17 -8.27 -2.54 7.69
C LEU A 17 -7.28 -3.71 7.62
N ASP A 18 -7.42 -4.68 8.53
CA ASP A 18 -6.68 -5.94 8.48
C ASP A 18 -7.66 -7.12 8.36
N SER A 19 -7.93 -7.68 7.18
CA SER A 19 -7.31 -7.41 5.87
C SER A 19 -8.34 -7.27 4.74
N ILE A 20 -7.97 -6.57 3.67
CA ILE A 20 -8.83 -6.44 2.48
C ILE A 20 -9.04 -7.80 1.79
N THR A 21 -8.03 -8.68 1.84
CA THR A 21 -8.11 -10.05 1.32
C THR A 21 -9.19 -10.86 2.04
N ARG A 22 -9.20 -10.83 3.38
CA ARG A 22 -10.19 -11.56 4.17
C ARG A 22 -11.60 -10.98 3.97
N LEU A 23 -11.72 -9.67 3.83
CA LEU A 23 -12.99 -9.02 3.49
C LEU A 23 -13.52 -9.53 2.13
N ALA A 24 -12.68 -9.54 1.10
CA ALA A 24 -13.08 -10.01 -0.23
C ALA A 24 -13.47 -11.50 -0.24
N ARG A 25 -12.75 -12.36 0.49
CA ARG A 25 -13.14 -13.76 0.69
C ARG A 25 -14.52 -13.89 1.33
N ALA A 26 -14.80 -13.11 2.37
CA ALA A 26 -16.11 -13.13 3.03
C ALA A 26 -17.23 -12.73 2.06
N TYR A 27 -17.01 -11.71 1.22
CA TYR A 27 -17.97 -11.32 0.18
C TYR A 27 -18.16 -12.40 -0.89
N ASN A 28 -17.10 -13.10 -1.29
CA ASN A 28 -17.19 -14.22 -2.24
C ASN A 28 -18.03 -15.37 -1.70
N ASN A 29 -17.90 -15.70 -0.42
CA ASN A 29 -18.63 -16.81 0.20
C ASN A 29 -20.14 -16.56 0.34
N ILE A 30 -20.56 -15.29 0.45
CA ILE A 30 -21.98 -14.91 0.59
C ILE A 30 -22.61 -14.48 -0.73
N ALA A 31 -21.82 -14.32 -1.79
CA ALA A 31 -22.33 -13.87 -3.08
C ALA A 31 -23.15 -14.99 -3.74
N PRO A 32 -24.34 -14.70 -4.29
CA PRO A 32 -25.02 -15.65 -5.13
C PRO A 32 -24.18 -15.92 -6.39
N HIS A 33 -24.19 -17.15 -6.89
CA HIS A 33 -23.44 -17.51 -8.08
C HIS A 33 -23.94 -16.70 -9.29
N SER A 34 -23.06 -15.92 -9.90
CA SER A 34 -23.35 -15.11 -11.08
C SER A 34 -23.30 -15.89 -12.40
N GLY A 35 -22.85 -17.15 -12.34
CA GLY A 35 -22.58 -17.99 -13.52
C GLY A 35 -21.22 -17.70 -14.18
N SER A 36 -20.49 -16.67 -13.72
CA SER A 36 -19.15 -16.31 -14.23
C SER A 36 -18.12 -16.38 -13.10
N ILE A 37 -17.37 -17.48 -13.07
CA ILE A 37 -16.30 -17.72 -12.08
C ILE A 37 -14.96 -17.39 -12.73
N LEU A 38 -14.22 -16.46 -12.14
CA LEU A 38 -12.87 -16.12 -12.52
C LEU A 38 -11.89 -17.21 -12.09
N THR A 39 -10.69 -17.19 -12.67
CA THR A 39 -9.58 -18.03 -12.26
C THR A 39 -9.37 -17.93 -10.74
N GLY A 40 -9.18 -19.06 -10.06
CA GLY A 40 -9.01 -19.07 -8.59
C GLY A 40 -10.31 -19.16 -7.79
N GLY A 41 -11.47 -19.35 -8.43
CA GLY A 41 -12.74 -19.62 -7.74
C GLY A 41 -13.43 -18.37 -7.18
N VAL A 42 -13.09 -17.21 -7.73
CA VAL A 42 -13.70 -15.92 -7.37
C VAL A 42 -14.87 -15.65 -8.32
N ASP A 43 -16.05 -15.41 -7.78
CA ASP A 43 -17.18 -14.96 -8.57
C ASP A 43 -16.95 -13.52 -9.06
N ALA A 44 -17.18 -13.26 -10.35
CA ALA A 44 -16.91 -11.95 -10.95
C ALA A 44 -17.69 -10.81 -10.25
N SER A 45 -18.88 -11.10 -9.72
CA SER A 45 -19.72 -10.12 -9.02
C SER A 45 -19.29 -9.91 -7.56
N ALA A 46 -18.63 -10.90 -6.95
CA ALA A 46 -18.28 -10.88 -5.53
C ALA A 46 -17.32 -9.75 -5.16
N LEU A 47 -16.43 -9.37 -6.07
CA LEU A 47 -15.43 -8.32 -5.83
C LEU A 47 -16.00 -6.89 -5.94
N SER A 48 -17.19 -6.72 -6.51
CA SER A 48 -17.79 -5.39 -6.71
C SER A 48 -17.96 -4.62 -5.39
N LYS A 49 -18.49 -5.25 -4.34
CA LYS A 49 -18.69 -4.60 -3.03
C LYS A 49 -17.36 -4.29 -2.33
N PRO A 50 -16.41 -5.23 -2.20
CA PRO A 50 -15.07 -4.94 -1.68
C PRO A 50 -14.34 -3.82 -2.42
N LYS A 51 -14.37 -3.81 -3.77
CA LYS A 51 -13.77 -2.74 -4.58
C LYS A 51 -14.42 -1.39 -4.32
N ARG A 52 -15.74 -1.33 -4.23
CA ARG A 52 -16.47 -0.10 -3.86
C ARG A 52 -16.15 0.36 -2.44
N PHE A 53 -15.91 -0.57 -1.52
CA PHE A 53 -15.48 -0.23 -0.16
C PHE A 53 -14.09 0.41 -0.17
N PHE A 54 -13.11 -0.22 -0.81
CA PHE A 54 -11.74 0.30 -0.86
C PHE A 54 -11.64 1.60 -1.66
N GLY A 55 -12.32 1.68 -2.82
CA GLY A 55 -12.45 2.89 -3.64
C GLY A 55 -13.35 3.99 -3.05
N ALA A 56 -13.89 3.80 -1.84
CA ALA A 56 -14.51 4.89 -1.12
C ALA A 56 -13.46 5.90 -0.62
N ALA A 57 -12.22 5.47 -0.38
CA ALA A 57 -11.12 6.34 0.00
C ALA A 57 -10.89 7.42 -1.05
N ARG A 58 -10.86 8.68 -0.62
CA ARG A 58 -10.66 9.86 -1.47
C ARG A 58 -10.42 11.11 -0.62
N ASN A 59 -9.69 12.05 -1.18
CA ASN A 59 -9.67 13.43 -0.71
C ASN A 59 -10.87 14.20 -1.30
N ILE A 60 -11.50 15.09 -0.52
CA ILE A 60 -12.65 15.90 -0.96
C ILE A 60 -12.27 17.38 -0.92
N GLU A 61 -12.45 18.08 -2.04
CA GLU A 61 -12.03 19.48 -2.18
C GLU A 61 -12.83 20.42 -1.27
N GLU A 62 -14.12 20.14 -1.06
CA GLU A 62 -15.02 20.96 -0.24
C GLU A 62 -14.85 20.75 1.28
N GLY A 63 -13.98 19.81 1.67
CA GLY A 63 -13.54 19.55 3.03
C GLY A 63 -13.72 18.09 3.50
N GLY A 64 -12.77 17.63 4.31
CA GLY A 64 -12.69 16.27 4.83
C GLY A 64 -12.01 15.30 3.85
N SER A 65 -11.60 14.15 4.38
CA SER A 65 -10.94 13.11 3.61
C SER A 65 -11.23 11.73 4.18
N LEU A 66 -11.29 10.72 3.32
CA LEU A 66 -11.35 9.32 3.72
C LEU A 66 -10.07 8.62 3.28
N THR A 67 -9.21 8.27 4.23
CA THR A 67 -8.03 7.43 3.99
C THR A 67 -8.32 6.01 4.44
N ILE A 68 -8.07 5.03 3.58
CA ILE A 68 -8.18 3.61 3.93
C ILE A 68 -6.82 2.96 3.68
N ILE A 69 -6.23 2.40 4.72
CA ILE A 69 -5.01 1.60 4.63
C ILE A 69 -5.40 0.16 4.94
N GLY A 70 -5.32 -0.71 3.94
CA GLY A 70 -5.67 -2.12 4.06
C GLY A 70 -4.44 -3.01 3.93
N THR A 71 -4.31 -4.03 4.77
CA THR A 71 -3.34 -5.10 4.53
C THR A 71 -3.87 -6.04 3.44
N ALA A 72 -3.00 -6.48 2.54
CA ALA A 72 -3.30 -7.48 1.53
C ALA A 72 -2.34 -8.66 1.69
N LEU A 73 -2.88 -9.88 1.67
CA LEU A 73 -2.09 -11.10 1.73
C LEU A 73 -1.67 -11.51 0.32
N ILE A 74 -0.38 -11.74 0.13
CA ILE A 74 0.23 -12.28 -1.08
C ILE A 74 1.05 -13.52 -0.73
N GLU A 75 1.41 -14.33 -1.73
CA GLU A 75 2.21 -15.55 -1.53
C GLU A 75 1.61 -16.52 -0.50
N THR A 76 0.28 -16.63 -0.45
CA THR A 76 -0.44 -17.56 0.43
C THR A 76 -0.54 -18.96 -0.15
N GLY A 77 -0.14 -19.15 -1.41
CA GLY A 77 -0.38 -20.37 -2.20
C GLY A 77 -1.81 -20.49 -2.73
N SER A 78 -2.69 -19.51 -2.45
CA SER A 78 -4.06 -19.51 -2.94
C SER A 78 -4.21 -18.61 -4.17
N LYS A 79 -4.55 -19.21 -5.32
CA LYS A 79 -4.90 -18.46 -6.54
C LYS A 79 -6.00 -17.42 -6.32
N MET A 80 -6.92 -17.69 -5.39
CA MET A 80 -7.97 -16.75 -4.99
C MET A 80 -7.38 -15.44 -4.46
N ASP A 81 -6.37 -15.53 -3.58
CA ASP A 81 -5.74 -14.35 -2.98
C ASP A 81 -4.92 -13.56 -4.02
N GLU A 82 -4.26 -14.25 -4.95
CA GLU A 82 -3.55 -13.63 -6.07
C GLU A 82 -4.51 -12.81 -6.95
N VAL A 83 -5.66 -13.38 -7.33
CA VAL A 83 -6.69 -12.66 -8.10
C VAL A 83 -7.25 -11.48 -7.31
N ILE A 84 -7.54 -11.67 -6.03
CA ILE A 84 -8.00 -10.57 -5.16
C ILE A 84 -6.97 -9.44 -5.13
N PHE A 85 -5.68 -9.77 -4.95
CA PHE A 85 -4.60 -8.78 -4.89
C PHE A 85 -4.51 -7.96 -6.18
N GLU A 86 -4.49 -8.61 -7.34
CA GLU A 86 -4.40 -7.91 -8.64
C GLU A 86 -5.60 -6.98 -8.87
N GLU A 87 -6.80 -7.39 -8.47
CA GLU A 87 -8.01 -6.56 -8.58
C GLU A 87 -7.97 -5.31 -7.70
N PHE A 88 -7.36 -5.40 -6.52
CA PHE A 88 -7.20 -4.26 -5.62
C PHE A 88 -6.00 -3.38 -5.97
N LYS A 89 -4.94 -3.93 -6.55
CA LYS A 89 -3.78 -3.19 -7.05
C LYS A 89 -4.18 -2.11 -8.05
N GLY A 90 -5.15 -2.42 -8.92
CA GLY A 90 -5.72 -1.44 -9.85
C GLY A 90 -6.57 -0.35 -9.18
N THR A 91 -7.09 -0.60 -7.97
CA THR A 91 -8.00 0.29 -7.25
C THR A 91 -7.25 1.27 -6.34
N GLY A 92 -6.14 0.85 -5.73
CA GLY A 92 -5.31 1.67 -4.85
C GLY A 92 -4.41 2.66 -5.60
N ASN A 93 -3.86 3.62 -4.85
CA ASN A 93 -2.87 4.58 -5.34
C ASN A 93 -1.53 4.52 -4.57
N ALA A 94 -1.44 3.76 -3.48
CA ALA A 94 -0.24 3.58 -2.67
C ALA A 94 -0.07 2.11 -2.28
N GLU A 95 1.17 1.63 -2.37
CA GLU A 95 1.54 0.24 -2.05
C GLU A 95 2.81 0.25 -1.20
N VAL A 96 2.75 -0.44 -0.06
CA VAL A 96 3.93 -0.75 0.77
C VAL A 96 4.11 -2.25 0.74
N VAL A 97 5.16 -2.69 0.05
CA VAL A 97 5.46 -4.10 -0.17
C VAL A 97 6.40 -4.58 0.93
N LEU A 98 6.03 -5.66 1.60
CA LEU A 98 6.85 -6.30 2.61
C LEU A 98 7.51 -7.56 2.04
N ASP A 99 8.81 -7.74 2.27
CA ASP A 99 9.58 -8.89 1.79
C ASP A 99 9.79 -9.91 2.91
N ARG A 100 9.34 -11.15 2.69
CA ARG A 100 9.50 -12.26 3.64
C ARG A 100 10.98 -12.52 3.95
N ARG A 101 11.89 -12.38 2.98
CA ARG A 101 13.33 -12.63 3.14
C ARG A 101 13.97 -11.69 4.16
N LEU A 102 13.54 -10.41 4.18
CA LEU A 102 13.98 -9.44 5.19
C LEU A 102 13.51 -9.85 6.59
N SER A 103 12.23 -10.22 6.70
CA SER A 103 11.64 -10.68 7.97
C SER A 103 12.31 -11.96 8.50
N ASP A 104 12.60 -12.93 7.64
CA ASP A 104 13.27 -14.19 8.02
C ASP A 104 14.67 -13.94 8.58
N LYS A 105 15.37 -12.92 8.08
CA LYS A 105 16.66 -12.45 8.62
C LYS A 105 16.54 -11.47 9.78
N ARG A 106 15.32 -11.20 10.28
CA ARG A 106 15.02 -10.26 11.38
C ARG A 106 15.42 -8.81 11.09
N ILE A 107 15.41 -8.40 9.83
CA ILE A 107 15.64 -7.01 9.42
C ILE A 107 14.29 -6.29 9.41
N PHE A 108 14.15 -5.23 10.21
CA PHE A 108 12.92 -4.46 10.33
C PHE A 108 13.17 -2.95 10.18
N PRO A 109 12.27 -2.21 9.49
CA PRO A 109 11.07 -2.69 8.80
C PRO A 109 11.40 -3.55 7.56
N ALA A 110 10.66 -4.64 7.36
CA ALA A 110 10.89 -5.61 6.29
C ALA A 110 10.30 -5.15 4.94
N MET A 111 10.61 -3.92 4.53
CA MET A 111 10.00 -3.25 3.39
C MET A 111 10.88 -3.35 2.14
N ASP A 112 10.26 -3.73 1.02
CA ASP A 112 10.89 -3.62 -0.30
C ASP A 112 10.68 -2.19 -0.81
N ILE A 113 11.70 -1.35 -0.67
CA ILE A 113 11.68 0.06 -1.07
C ILE A 113 11.43 0.21 -2.58
N ASN A 114 12.01 -0.66 -3.39
CA ASN A 114 11.98 -0.58 -4.85
C ASN A 114 10.59 -0.92 -5.41
N ARG A 115 9.89 -1.88 -4.79
CA ARG A 115 8.51 -2.24 -5.16
C ARG A 115 7.45 -1.35 -4.52
N SER A 116 7.78 -0.63 -3.45
CA SER A 116 6.85 0.27 -2.75
C SER A 116 6.80 1.65 -3.40
N GLY A 117 5.62 2.27 -3.44
CA GLY A 117 5.45 3.58 -4.05
C GLY A 117 4.04 4.16 -3.90
N THR A 118 3.94 5.46 -4.16
CA THR A 118 2.66 6.19 -4.17
C THR A 118 2.52 6.94 -5.50
N ARG A 119 1.36 6.82 -6.14
CA ARG A 119 1.04 7.58 -7.36
C ARG A 119 0.84 9.04 -7.01
N LYS A 120 1.34 9.93 -7.87
CA LYS A 120 1.28 11.39 -7.70
C LYS A 120 1.94 11.88 -6.41
N GLU A 121 3.08 11.30 -6.04
CA GLU A 121 3.84 11.69 -4.85
C GLU A 121 4.33 13.15 -4.89
N GLU A 122 4.41 13.77 -6.08
CA GLU A 122 4.70 15.19 -6.27
C GLU A 122 3.65 16.14 -5.66
N LEU A 123 2.45 15.64 -5.35
CA LEU A 123 1.43 16.41 -4.63
C LEU A 123 1.59 16.33 -3.10
N LEU A 124 2.46 15.42 -2.61
CA LEU A 124 2.62 15.12 -1.19
C LEU A 124 3.98 15.55 -0.64
N LEU A 125 4.98 15.64 -1.51
CA LEU A 125 6.35 15.98 -1.14
C LEU A 125 6.76 17.31 -1.79
N GLU A 126 7.48 18.12 -1.03
CA GLU A 126 8.15 19.30 -1.56
C GLU A 126 9.17 18.91 -2.64
N LYS A 127 9.36 19.79 -3.63
CA LYS A 127 10.18 19.52 -4.82
C LYS A 127 11.60 19.05 -4.47
N ASP A 128 12.24 19.68 -3.48
CA ASP A 128 13.60 19.34 -3.07
C ASP A 128 13.67 17.98 -2.38
N THR A 129 12.67 17.67 -1.54
CA THR A 129 12.53 16.35 -0.91
C THR A 129 12.32 15.27 -1.95
N LEU A 130 11.43 15.52 -2.93
CA LEU A 130 11.14 14.57 -4.01
C LEU A 130 12.40 14.24 -4.82
N MET A 131 13.18 15.25 -5.20
CA MET A 131 14.44 15.07 -5.94
C MET A 131 15.44 14.20 -5.15
N ARG A 132 15.55 14.41 -3.84
CA ARG A 132 16.43 13.62 -2.96
C ARG A 132 15.95 12.18 -2.81
N VAL A 133 14.64 11.98 -2.65
CA VAL A 133 14.02 10.64 -2.62
C VAL A 133 14.28 9.89 -3.92
N TRP A 134 14.20 10.56 -5.08
CA TRP A 134 14.52 9.95 -6.37
C TRP A 134 15.99 9.55 -6.50
N LEU A 135 16.92 10.40 -6.05
CA LEU A 135 18.34 10.04 -6.01
C LEU A 135 18.58 8.82 -5.14
N LEU A 136 17.99 8.81 -3.93
CA LEU A 136 18.05 7.67 -3.02
C LEU A 136 17.49 6.40 -3.68
N ARG A 137 16.32 6.47 -4.32
CA ARG A 137 15.73 5.33 -5.04
C ARG A 137 16.64 4.83 -6.16
N LYS A 138 17.32 5.72 -6.88
CA LYS A 138 18.27 5.32 -7.93
C LYS A 138 19.43 4.52 -7.33
N ILE A 139 20.02 4.98 -6.23
CA ILE A 139 21.09 4.25 -5.51
C ILE A 139 20.58 2.89 -5.03
N LEU A 140 19.41 2.84 -4.39
CA LEU A 140 18.83 1.60 -3.87
C LEU A 140 18.39 0.61 -4.96
N SER A 141 18.14 1.08 -6.18
CA SER A 141 17.72 0.22 -7.31
C SER A 141 18.82 -0.69 -7.83
N GLU A 142 20.09 -0.35 -7.59
CA GLU A 142 21.26 -1.16 -7.96
C GLU A 142 21.54 -2.28 -6.94
N LEU A 143 20.93 -2.20 -5.76
CA LEU A 143 21.08 -3.16 -4.68
C LEU A 143 19.91 -4.16 -4.69
N ASN A 144 20.19 -5.39 -4.24
CA ASN A 144 19.10 -6.31 -3.91
C ASN A 144 18.35 -5.80 -2.66
N PRO A 145 17.09 -6.25 -2.40
CA PRO A 145 16.28 -5.73 -1.31
C PRO A 145 16.92 -5.82 0.08
N LEU A 146 17.79 -6.80 0.30
CA LEU A 146 18.46 -7.01 1.57
C LEU A 146 19.55 -5.96 1.81
N ASP A 147 20.47 -5.85 0.85
CA ASP A 147 21.56 -4.88 0.91
C ASP A 147 21.01 -3.45 0.88
N ALA A 148 19.92 -3.21 0.14
CA ALA A 148 19.22 -1.93 0.10
C ALA A 148 18.68 -1.53 1.49
N MET A 149 18.01 -2.45 2.19
CA MET A 149 17.45 -2.16 3.51
C MET A 149 18.54 -1.99 4.57
N GLU A 150 19.58 -2.82 4.55
CA GLU A 150 20.73 -2.67 5.46
C GLU A 150 21.47 -1.36 5.24
N PHE A 151 21.74 -1.00 3.97
CA PHE A 151 22.35 0.28 3.62
C PHE A 151 21.50 1.46 4.13
N LEU A 152 20.18 1.41 3.88
CA LEU A 152 19.26 2.45 4.33
C LEU A 152 19.25 2.59 5.85
N LEU A 153 19.13 1.48 6.59
CA LEU A 153 19.14 1.51 8.06
C LEU A 153 20.45 2.06 8.62
N ASN A 154 21.58 1.62 8.06
CA ASN A 154 22.91 2.07 8.50
C ASN A 154 23.13 3.57 8.28
N LYS A 155 22.50 4.17 7.27
CA LYS A 155 22.55 5.63 7.04
C LYS A 155 21.52 6.38 7.88
N MET A 156 20.31 5.85 8.03
CA MET A 156 19.26 6.51 8.82
C MET A 156 19.64 6.57 10.30
N ILE A 157 20.24 5.51 10.86
CA ILE A 157 20.59 5.44 12.29
C ILE A 157 21.64 6.47 12.71
N THR A 158 22.46 6.95 11.77
CA THR A 158 23.46 7.99 12.03
C THR A 158 22.87 9.40 12.12
N THR A 159 21.59 9.56 11.80
CA THR A 159 20.89 10.85 11.78
C THR A 159 19.68 10.84 12.71
N LYS A 160 19.26 12.01 13.19
CA LYS A 160 18.09 12.11 14.08
C LYS A 160 16.78 12.28 13.34
N THR A 161 16.83 12.79 12.12
CA THR A 161 15.63 13.15 11.33
C THR A 161 15.80 12.75 9.86
N ASN A 162 14.68 12.51 9.18
CA ASN A 162 14.70 12.22 7.74
C ASN A 162 15.23 13.40 6.92
N GLU A 163 15.05 14.64 7.39
CA GLU A 163 15.57 15.83 6.72
C GLU A 163 17.10 15.83 6.71
N GLU A 164 17.72 15.60 7.87
CA GLU A 164 19.17 15.46 8.01
C GLU A 164 19.69 14.30 7.14
N PHE A 165 19.04 13.13 7.20
CA PHE A 165 19.37 12.00 6.35
C PHE A 165 19.35 12.36 4.86
N LEU A 166 18.26 12.95 4.35
CA LEU A 166 18.15 13.33 2.94
C LEU A 166 19.12 14.43 2.53
N MET A 167 19.59 15.27 3.47
CA MET A 167 20.67 16.23 3.22
C MET A 167 22.01 15.52 2.98
N THR A 168 22.34 14.50 3.77
CA THR A 168 23.60 13.73 3.63
C THR A 168 23.72 12.91 2.35
N MET A 169 22.62 12.65 1.64
CA MET A 169 22.60 11.85 0.41
C MET A 169 22.87 12.68 -0.87
N ALA A 170 22.95 14.01 -0.75
CA ALA A 170 23.16 14.92 -1.88
C ALA A 170 24.59 15.43 -2.05
N GLU A 171 25.53 14.86 -1.27
CA GLU A 171 26.98 14.99 -1.47
C GLU A 171 27.52 13.73 -2.16
#